data_AF-A0A7S1PDG1-F1
#
_entry.id   AF-A0A7S1PDG1-F1
#
_cell.length_a   1.000
_cell.length_b   1.000
_cell.length_c   1.000
_cell.angle_alpha   90.00
_cell.angle_beta   90.00
_cell.angle_gamma   90.00
#
_symmetry.space_group_name_H-M   'P 1'
#
loop_
_entity.id
_entity.type
_entity.pdbx_description
1 polymer ?
#
loop_
_entity_poly.entity_id
_entity_poly.type
_entity_poly.pdbx_seq_one_letter_code
_entity_poly.pdbx_strand_id
1 'polypeptide(L)'
;FASIIPERGYKMIVFCCGAFFFGIVIYTMNLVIQESTNFKENLFEGTSYLRKTALVVMLSWIPFPITWLIGPEGFDVMSGDLFDIIFTVCDLVAKVGFSMYIFQVKTAWKQAMLKGEMESWEKADEASRIGQILARIQAGDL
;
A
#
# COMPACT_ATOMS: atom_id res chain seq x y z
N PHE A 1 -16.11 -14.07 15.31
CA PHE A 1 -16.51 -15.49 15.35
C PHE A 1 -15.68 -16.30 16.33
N ALA A 2 -14.35 -16.21 16.32
CA ALA A 2 -13.50 -16.91 17.30
C ALA A 2 -13.84 -16.57 18.78
N SER A 3 -14.05 -15.29 19.10
CA SER A 3 -14.33 -14.85 20.48
C SER A 3 -15.65 -15.35 21.10
N ILE A 4 -16.56 -15.92 20.30
CA ILE A 4 -17.87 -16.41 20.80
C ILE A 4 -17.80 -17.88 21.22
N ILE A 5 -16.77 -18.62 20.77
CA ILE A 5 -16.68 -20.07 21.00
C ILE A 5 -16.11 -20.31 22.41
N PRO A 6 -16.79 -20.99 23.34
CA PRO A 6 -16.29 -21.14 24.72
C PRO A 6 -15.00 -21.96 24.79
N GLU A 7 -14.92 -22.97 23.94
CA GLU A 7 -13.83 -23.94 23.86
C GLU A 7 -12.57 -23.34 23.21
N ARG A 8 -11.50 -23.21 24.00
CA ARG A 8 -10.22 -22.62 23.57
C ARG A 8 -9.65 -23.28 22.29
N GLY A 9 -9.77 -24.60 22.16
CA GLY A 9 -9.26 -25.32 20.98
C GLY A 9 -9.92 -24.84 19.68
N TYR A 10 -11.24 -24.75 19.67
CA TYR A 10 -11.99 -24.27 18.51
C TYR A 10 -11.75 -22.77 18.24
N LYS A 11 -11.56 -21.94 19.28
CA LYS A 11 -11.14 -20.54 19.10
C LYS A 11 -9.85 -20.44 18.28
N MET A 12 -8.85 -21.23 18.63
CA MET A 12 -7.54 -21.23 17.96
C MET A 12 -7.63 -21.72 16.52
N ILE A 13 -8.47 -22.71 16.22
CA ILE A 13 -8.71 -23.17 14.84
C ILE A 13 -9.28 -22.03 13.98
N VAL A 14 -10.29 -21.31 14.49
CA VAL A 14 -10.90 -20.19 13.77
C VAL A 14 -9.91 -19.02 13.64
N PHE A 15 -9.08 -18.78 14.66
CA PHE A 15 -7.98 -17.81 14.57
C PHE A 15 -6.99 -18.19 13.46
N CYS A 16 -6.52 -19.43 13.41
CA CYS A 16 -5.63 -19.93 12.36
C CYS A 16 -6.26 -19.79 10.97
N CYS A 17 -7.56 -20.05 10.84
CA CYS A 17 -8.30 -19.81 9.60
C CYS A 17 -8.28 -18.33 9.19
N GLY A 18 -8.53 -17.41 10.14
CA GLY A 18 -8.41 -15.97 9.90
C GLY A 18 -6.99 -15.54 9.52
N ALA A 19 -5.97 -16.05 10.21
CA ALA A 19 -4.56 -15.78 9.91
C ALA A 19 -4.16 -16.29 8.52
N PHE A 20 -4.69 -17.43 8.09
CA PHE A 20 -4.52 -17.97 6.75
C PHE A 20 -5.10 -17.03 5.68
N PHE A 21 -6.33 -16.54 5.87
CA PHE A 21 -6.93 -15.55 4.97
C PHE A 21 -6.15 -14.23 4.94
N PHE A 22 -5.62 -13.78 6.08
CA PHE A 22 -4.72 -12.63 6.12
C PHE A 22 -3.45 -12.89 5.29
N GLY A 23 -2.87 -14.09 5.39
CA GLY A 23 -1.75 -14.51 4.53
C GLY A 23 -2.08 -14.45 3.04
N ILE A 24 -3.28 -14.89 2.64
CA ILE A 24 -3.75 -14.76 1.25
C ILE A 24 -3.82 -13.29 0.82
N VAL A 25 -4.33 -12.40 1.66
CA VAL A 25 -4.39 -10.96 1.35
C VAL A 25 -2.99 -10.39 1.11
N ILE A 26 -2.02 -10.72 1.98
CA ILE A 26 -0.62 -10.30 1.82
C ILE A 26 0.00 -10.85 0.54
N TYR A 27 -0.26 -12.12 0.21
CA TYR A 27 0.17 -12.73 -1.03
C TYR A 27 -0.40 -12.02 -2.26
N THR A 28 -1.71 -11.74 -2.27
CA THR A 28 -2.38 -11.02 -3.36
C THR A 28 -1.83 -9.61 -3.51
N MET A 29 -1.52 -8.89 -2.42
CA MET A 29 -0.86 -7.59 -2.50
C MET A 29 0.50 -7.68 -3.18
N ASN A 30 1.29 -8.72 -2.88
CA ASN A 30 2.56 -8.95 -3.57
C ASN A 30 2.37 -9.21 -5.07
N LEU A 31 1.36 -10.00 -5.46
CA LEU A 31 1.03 -10.22 -6.88
C LEU A 31 0.65 -8.92 -7.59
N VAL A 32 -0.18 -8.08 -6.97
CA VAL A 32 -0.57 -6.78 -7.52
C VAL A 32 0.64 -5.87 -7.74
N ILE A 33 1.61 -5.86 -6.82
CA ILE A 33 2.87 -5.12 -7.01
C ILE A 33 3.64 -5.67 -8.21
N GLN A 34 3.80 -6.99 -8.28
CA GLN A 34 4.54 -7.63 -9.37
C GLN A 34 3.89 -7.33 -10.73
N GLU A 35 2.57 -7.51 -10.85
CA GLU A 35 1.84 -7.22 -12.09
C GLU A 35 1.94 -5.75 -12.50
N SER A 36 1.78 -4.82 -11.55
CA SER A 36 1.87 -3.38 -11.83
C SER A 36 3.27 -2.89 -12.24
N THR A 37 4.32 -3.63 -11.86
CA THR A 37 5.71 -3.27 -12.11
C THR A 37 6.37 -4.14 -13.18
N ASN A 38 5.61 -4.97 -13.89
CA ASN A 38 6.12 -5.97 -14.84
C ASN A 38 7.18 -6.89 -14.21
N PHE A 39 6.89 -7.39 -13.00
CA PHE A 39 7.72 -8.29 -12.19
C PHE A 39 9.09 -7.73 -11.80
N LYS A 40 9.27 -6.40 -11.83
CA LYS A 40 10.50 -5.73 -11.41
C LYS A 40 10.58 -5.48 -9.90
N GLU A 41 9.43 -5.39 -9.24
CA GLU A 41 9.33 -5.18 -7.80
C GLU A 41 8.50 -6.29 -7.15
N ASN A 42 8.75 -6.50 -5.86
CA ASN A 42 7.96 -7.36 -4.99
C ASN A 42 7.63 -6.61 -3.70
N LEU A 43 6.97 -7.29 -2.76
CA LEU A 43 6.54 -6.67 -1.50
C LEU A 43 7.73 -6.16 -0.65
N PHE A 44 8.85 -6.86 -0.68
CA PHE A 44 10.02 -6.55 0.14
C PHE A 44 11.09 -5.72 -0.59
N GLU A 45 11.09 -5.72 -1.92
CA GLU A 45 12.09 -5.06 -2.77
C GLU A 45 11.42 -4.21 -3.86
N GLY A 46 11.81 -2.94 -3.95
CA GLY A 46 11.24 -1.99 -4.91
C GLY A 46 11.04 -0.59 -4.34
N THR A 47 10.66 0.38 -5.16
CA THR A 47 10.46 1.77 -4.72
C THR A 47 9.11 2.35 -5.10
N SER A 48 8.27 1.58 -5.80
CA SER A 48 6.94 2.00 -6.23
C SER A 48 6.05 2.47 -5.08
N TYR A 49 5.19 3.42 -5.40
CA TYR A 49 4.15 3.89 -4.47
C TYR A 49 3.18 2.77 -4.06
N LEU A 50 2.94 1.81 -4.95
CA LEU A 50 2.08 0.67 -4.69
C LEU A 50 2.69 -0.25 -3.62
N ARG A 51 3.98 -0.57 -3.73
CA ARG A 51 4.72 -1.31 -2.70
C ARG A 51 4.66 -0.62 -1.35
N LYS A 52 4.99 0.68 -1.30
CA LYS A 52 4.98 1.45 -0.05
C LYS A 52 3.59 1.46 0.59
N THR A 53 2.55 1.58 -0.22
CA THR A 53 1.16 1.50 0.24
C THR A 53 0.83 0.12 0.83
N ALA A 54 1.19 -0.96 0.14
CA ALA A 54 0.97 -2.32 0.64
C ALA A 54 1.72 -2.58 1.96
N LEU A 55 2.94 -2.07 2.12
CA LEU A 55 3.69 -2.16 3.37
C LEU A 55 3.01 -1.42 4.51
N VAL A 56 2.48 -0.21 4.27
CA VAL A 56 1.72 0.53 5.30
C VAL A 56 0.47 -0.23 5.72
N VAL A 57 -0.27 -0.83 4.78
CA VAL A 57 -1.43 -1.67 5.11
C VAL A 57 -1.01 -2.88 5.95
N MET A 58 0.01 -3.62 5.51
CA MET A 58 0.52 -4.78 6.25
C MET A 58 0.92 -4.40 7.68
N LEU A 59 1.75 -3.35 7.84
CA LEU A 59 2.27 -2.93 9.14
C LEU A 59 1.18 -2.40 10.08
N SER A 60 0.16 -1.74 9.55
CA SER A 60 -0.98 -1.28 10.34
C SER A 60 -1.95 -2.39 10.71
N TRP A 61 -1.96 -3.51 9.97
CA TRP A 61 -2.90 -4.61 10.18
C TRP A 61 -2.33 -5.77 11.01
N ILE A 62 -1.02 -6.01 10.99
CA ILE A 62 -0.34 -7.02 11.83
C ILE A 62 -0.61 -6.86 13.34
N PRO A 63 -0.74 -5.65 13.91
CA PRO A 63 -1.07 -5.48 15.31
C PRO A 63 -2.39 -6.15 15.72
N PHE A 64 -3.41 -6.21 14.86
CA PHE A 64 -4.71 -6.80 15.23
C PHE A 64 -4.64 -8.28 15.63
N PRO A 65 -4.10 -9.21 14.82
CA PRO A 65 -3.97 -10.61 15.21
C PRO A 65 -3.02 -10.80 16.41
N ILE A 66 -1.99 -9.96 16.55
CA ILE A 66 -1.08 -10.01 17.71
C ILE A 66 -1.82 -9.62 19.00
N THR A 67 -2.53 -8.49 18.98
CA THR A 67 -3.32 -8.00 20.12
C THR A 67 -4.43 -8.99 20.48
N TRP A 68 -5.08 -9.62 19.50
CA TRP A 68 -6.07 -10.67 19.76
C TRP A 68 -5.46 -11.88 20.47
N LEU A 69 -4.27 -12.31 20.04
CA LEU A 69 -3.59 -13.48 20.61
C LEU A 69 -3.16 -13.25 22.08
N ILE A 70 -2.69 -12.04 22.38
CA ILE A 70 -2.22 -11.65 23.73
C ILE A 70 -3.40 -11.26 24.63
N GLY A 71 -4.52 -10.83 24.05
CA GLY A 71 -5.71 -10.39 24.75
C GLY A 71 -6.44 -11.49 25.53
N PRO A 72 -7.51 -11.10 26.24
CA PRO A 72 -8.27 -12.00 27.11
C PRO A 72 -8.89 -13.19 26.37
N GLU A 73 -9.13 -13.04 25.06
CA GLU A 73 -9.71 -14.10 24.21
C GLU A 73 -8.71 -15.18 23.79
N GLY A 74 -7.41 -14.86 23.78
CA GLY A 74 -6.33 -15.74 23.36
C GLY A 74 -5.62 -16.40 24.54
N PHE A 75 -4.47 -15.83 24.93
CA PHE A 75 -3.65 -16.31 26.04
C PHE A 75 -3.93 -15.62 27.37
N ASP A 76 -4.79 -14.60 27.41
CA ASP A 76 -5.18 -13.89 28.63
C ASP A 76 -3.98 -13.27 29.38
N VAL A 77 -3.04 -12.71 28.62
CA VAL A 77 -1.83 -12.04 29.15
C VAL A 77 -2.13 -10.57 29.48
N MET A 78 -3.18 -10.01 28.88
CA MET A 78 -3.54 -8.60 28.94
C MET A 78 -4.98 -8.41 29.41
N SER A 79 -5.21 -7.43 30.28
CA SER A 79 -6.55 -7.09 30.78
C SER A 79 -7.47 -6.56 29.67
N GLY A 80 -8.79 -6.72 29.86
CA GLY A 80 -9.80 -6.24 28.92
C GLY A 80 -9.71 -4.74 28.63
N ASP A 81 -9.55 -3.91 29.68
CA ASP A 81 -9.44 -2.46 29.50
C ASP A 81 -8.23 -2.08 28.65
N LEU A 82 -7.08 -2.74 28.85
CA LEU A 82 -5.87 -2.48 28.06
C LEU A 82 -6.03 -3.00 26.62
N PHE A 83 -6.69 -4.14 26.44
CA PHE A 83 -7.04 -4.67 25.13
C PHE A 83 -7.86 -3.65 24.32
N ASP A 84 -8.91 -3.09 24.91
CA ASP A 84 -9.80 -2.13 24.23
C ASP A 84 -9.06 -0.84 23.86
N ILE A 85 -8.20 -0.33 24.74
CA ILE A 85 -7.37 0.85 24.46
C ILE A 85 -6.43 0.59 23.28
N ILE A 86 -5.68 -0.53 23.30
CA ILE A 86 -4.74 -0.86 22.23
C ILE A 86 -5.49 -1.06 20.91
N PHE A 87 -6.60 -1.79 20.94
CA PHE A 87 -7.41 -2.04 19.74
C PHE A 87 -7.93 -0.73 19.14
N THR A 88 -8.38 0.21 19.98
CA THR A 88 -8.83 1.54 19.56
C THR A 88 -7.71 2.37 18.95
N VAL A 89 -6.51 2.35 19.53
CA VAL A 89 -5.33 3.04 18.99
C VAL A 89 -4.92 2.43 17.65
N CYS A 90 -4.86 1.10 17.55
CA CYS A 90 -4.61 0.40 16.30
C CYS A 90 -5.62 0.81 15.23
N ASP A 91 -6.90 0.92 15.59
CA ASP A 91 -7.96 1.30 14.66
C ASP A 91 -7.80 2.74 14.15
N LEU A 92 -7.47 3.68 15.05
CA LEU A 92 -7.21 5.06 14.70
C LEU A 92 -6.02 5.18 13.75
N VAL A 93 -4.93 4.45 14.02
CA VAL A 93 -3.74 4.44 13.15
C VAL A 93 -4.07 3.81 11.79
N ALA A 94 -4.72 2.64 11.78
CA ALA A 94 -5.03 1.89 10.57
C ALA A 94 -6.07 2.57 9.69
N LYS A 95 -6.95 3.42 10.24
CA LYS A 95 -7.94 4.16 9.46
C LYS A 95 -7.50 5.59 9.16
N VAL A 96 -7.25 6.38 10.21
CA VAL A 96 -6.96 7.81 10.06
C VAL A 96 -5.55 7.99 9.51
N GLY A 97 -4.56 7.31 10.09
CA GLY A 97 -3.18 7.34 9.61
C GLY A 97 -3.05 6.85 8.17
N PHE A 98 -3.71 5.73 7.86
CA PHE A 98 -3.74 5.21 6.49
C PHE A 98 -4.41 6.16 5.49
N SER A 99 -5.53 6.78 5.87
CA SER A 99 -6.25 7.73 5.00
C SER A 99 -5.39 8.95 4.68
N MET A 100 -4.70 9.50 5.69
CA MET A 100 -3.74 10.60 5.51
C MET A 100 -2.58 10.18 4.59
N TYR A 101 -2.03 8.99 4.79
CA TYR A 101 -0.95 8.45 3.97
C TYR A 101 -1.38 8.30 2.50
N ILE A 102 -2.55 7.71 2.23
CA ILE A 102 -3.08 7.57 0.87
C ILE A 102 -3.29 8.93 0.21
N PHE A 103 -3.79 9.92 0.97
CA PHE A 103 -3.94 11.28 0.45
C PHE A 103 -2.60 11.87 0.01
N GLN A 104 -1.55 11.69 0.81
CA GLN A 104 -0.19 12.14 0.46
C GLN A 104 0.35 11.40 -0.78
N VAL A 105 0.21 10.08 -0.84
CA VAL A 105 0.66 9.27 -1.99
C VAL A 105 -0.06 9.68 -3.27
N LYS A 106 -1.38 9.85 -3.22
CA LYS A 106 -2.17 10.31 -4.38
C LYS A 106 -1.73 11.69 -4.85
N THR A 107 -1.46 12.60 -3.92
CA THR A 107 -0.99 13.96 -4.24
C THR A 107 0.39 13.93 -4.89
N ALA A 108 1.32 13.17 -4.33
CA ALA A 108 2.67 13.01 -4.87
C ALA A 108 2.66 12.35 -6.25
N TRP A 109 1.83 11.32 -6.44
CA TRP A 109 1.69 10.64 -7.72
C TRP A 109 1.10 11.56 -8.80
N LYS A 110 0.06 12.34 -8.45
CA LYS A 110 -0.50 13.36 -9.36
C LYS A 110 0.56 14.38 -9.78
N GLN A 111 1.38 14.87 -8.84
CA GLN A 111 2.46 15.80 -9.17
C GLN A 111 3.53 15.18 -10.07
N ALA A 112 3.91 13.92 -9.83
CA ALA A 112 4.86 13.20 -10.66
C ALA A 112 4.35 13.02 -12.10
N MET A 113 3.06 12.69 -12.28
CA MET A 113 2.43 12.57 -13.59
C MET A 113 2.42 13.91 -14.33
N LEU A 114 1.99 14.99 -13.67
CA LEU A 114 1.99 16.33 -14.25
C LEU A 114 3.40 16.76 -14.71
N LYS A 115 4.42 16.47 -13.91
CA LYS A 115 5.81 16.77 -14.27
C LYS A 115 6.25 15.96 -15.51
N GLY A 116 5.93 14.67 -15.56
CA GLY A 116 6.25 13.82 -16.71
C GLY A 116 5.53 14.25 -17.99
N GLU A 117 4.27 14.67 -17.89
CA GLU A 117 3.53 15.25 -19.01
C GLU A 117 4.22 16.53 -19.52
N MET A 118 4.61 17.46 -18.64
CA MET A 118 5.33 18.68 -19.03
C MET A 118 6.65 18.37 -19.75
N GLU A 119 7.46 17.45 -19.24
CA GLU A 119 8.72 17.04 -19.89
C GLU A 119 8.47 16.44 -21.29
N SER A 120 7.33 15.76 -21.50
CA SER A 120 6.95 15.23 -22.81
C SER A 120 6.55 16.33 -23.81
N TRP A 121 5.85 17.35 -23.33
CA TRP A 121 5.47 18.53 -24.12
C TRP A 121 6.70 19.35 -24.53
N GLU A 122 7.65 19.54 -23.62
CA GLU A 122 8.90 20.26 -23.90
C GLU A 122 9.72 19.58 -25.01
N LYS A 123 9.86 18.24 -24.94
CA LYS A 123 10.54 17.47 -26.00
C LYS A 123 9.84 17.54 -27.34
N ALA A 124 8.50 17.58 -27.34
CA ALA A 124 7.71 17.70 -28.57
C ALA A 124 7.81 19.10 -29.20
N ASP A 125 7.85 20.17 -28.40
CA ASP A 125 8.09 21.54 -28.88
C ASP A 125 9.50 21.68 -29.46
N GLU A 126 10.51 21.14 -28.78
CA GLU A 126 11.89 21.15 -29.27
C GLU A 126 12.03 20.41 -30.61
N ALA A 127 11.47 19.22 -30.73
CA ALA A 127 11.45 18.46 -31.98
C ALA A 127 10.73 19.22 -33.11
N SER A 128 9.64 19.91 -32.79
CA SER A 128 8.88 20.73 -33.75
C SER A 128 9.69 21.95 -34.21
N ARG A 129 10.38 22.64 -33.30
CA ARG A 129 11.26 23.77 -33.61
C ARG A 129 12.43 23.35 -34.50
N ILE A 130 13.09 22.23 -34.19
CA ILE A 130 14.17 21.68 -35.02
C ILE A 130 13.64 21.33 -36.41
N GLY A 131 12.47 20.70 -36.51
CA GLY A 131 11.82 20.40 -37.79
C GLY A 131 11.54 21.66 -38.62
N GLN A 132 11.04 22.72 -38.00
CA GLN A 132 10.82 24.01 -38.68
C GLN A 132 12.12 24.66 -39.17
N ILE A 133 13.19 24.61 -38.37
CA ILE A 133 14.50 25.13 -38.76
C ILE A 133 15.06 24.34 -39.95
N LEU A 134 15.00 23.01 -39.89
CA LEU A 134 15.45 22.14 -40.99
C LEU A 134 14.66 22.39 -42.28
N ALA A 135 13.34 22.57 -42.17
CA ALA A 135 12.50 22.91 -43.32
C ALA A 135 12.89 24.27 -43.93
N ARG A 136 13.22 25.28 -43.11
CA ARG A 136 13.72 26.59 -43.59
C ARG A 136 15.09 26.49 -44.27
N ILE A 137 16.00 25.68 -43.73
CA ILE A 137 17.31 25.41 -44.35
C ILE A 137 17.12 24.73 -45.72
N GLN A 138 16.25 23.72 -45.81
CA GLN A 138 15.98 23.03 -47.07
C GLN A 138 15.28 23.91 -48.11
N ALA A 139 14.46 24.87 -47.67
CA ALA A 139 13.82 25.85 -48.54
C ALA A 139 14.79 26.93 -49.08
N GLY A 140 16.02 27.00 -48.56
CA GLY A 140 17.02 28.02 -48.96
C GLY A 140 16.76 29.41 -48.38
N ASP A 141 15.96 29.51 -47.31
CA ASP A 141 15.46 30.76 -46.71
C ASP A 141 16.29 31.24 -45.49
N LEU A 142 17.56 30.85 -45.38
CA LEU A 142 18.49 31.23 -44.30
C LEU A 142 19.80 31.81 -44.83
#